data_AF-I6XHG6-F1
#
_entry.id   AF-I6XHG6-F1
#
_cell.length_a   1.000
_cell.length_b   1.000
_cell.length_c   1.000
_cell.angle_alpha   90.00
_cell.angle_beta   90.00
_cell.angle_gamma   90.00
#
_symmetry.space_group_name_H-M   'P 1'
#
loop_
_entity.id
_entity.type
_entity.pdbx_description
1 polymer ?
#
loop_
_entity_poly.entity_id
_entity_poly.type
_entity_poly.pdbx_seq_one_letter_code
_entity_poly.pdbx_strand_id
1 'polypeptide(L)'
;MPDDQPAVPDVDRLARSMLLLHGDHHDHNDSPEQHRTCGSWSKSRDFADDPQRAAAVREASRAERDRYLTSGLQPVDCRFCHVTVTVKRLGPGHTAVQWNTEASRRCAYFTELRARGGDSARTRSCPRLTDSIEHAVAEGYLEHHDPNR
;
A
#
# COMPACT_ATOMS: atom_id res chain seq x y z
N MET A 1 4.02 33.97 42.32
CA MET A 1 2.89 33.47 41.53
C MET A 1 3.19 32.01 41.24
N PRO A 2 2.58 31.04 41.94
CA PRO A 2 2.79 29.64 41.60
C PRO A 2 2.05 29.35 40.30
N ASP A 3 2.76 28.74 39.35
CA ASP A 3 2.30 28.38 38.01
C ASP A 3 0.99 27.59 38.04
N ASP A 4 -0.03 28.15 37.38
CA ASP A 4 -1.35 27.57 37.14
C ASP A 4 -1.29 26.69 35.87
N GLN A 5 -0.38 25.73 35.86
CA GLN A 5 -0.25 24.78 34.76
C GLN A 5 -1.24 23.62 35.02
N PRO A 6 -2.26 23.42 34.17
CA PRO A 6 -3.27 22.40 34.42
C PRO A 6 -2.58 21.04 34.47
N ALA A 7 -2.73 20.34 35.61
CA ALA A 7 -2.13 19.06 35.84
C ALA A 7 -2.55 18.09 34.72
N VAL A 8 -1.57 17.57 33.98
CA VAL A 8 -1.78 16.56 32.94
C VAL A 8 -2.58 15.42 33.57
N PRO A 9 -3.79 15.09 33.07
CA PRO A 9 -4.63 14.11 33.71
C PRO A 9 -3.95 12.74 33.63
N ASP A 10 -3.98 12.03 34.76
CA ASP A 10 -3.39 10.71 34.91
C ASP A 10 -3.96 9.74 33.85
N VAL A 11 -3.07 9.25 33.00
CA VAL A 11 -3.38 8.35 31.87
C VAL A 11 -4.02 7.06 32.37
N ASP A 12 -3.60 6.55 33.54
CA ASP A 12 -4.18 5.33 34.11
C ASP A 12 -5.61 5.57 34.58
N ARG A 13 -5.91 6.75 35.12
CA ARG A 13 -7.27 7.13 35.51
C ARG A 13 -8.19 7.25 34.29
N LEU A 14 -7.69 7.83 33.20
CA LEU A 14 -8.41 7.93 31.93
C LEU A 14 -8.67 6.54 31.32
N ALA A 15 -7.65 5.67 31.30
CA ALA A 15 -7.78 4.31 30.80
C ALA A 15 -8.79 3.48 31.61
N ARG A 16 -8.75 3.57 32.95
CA ARG A 16 -9.73 2.91 33.84
C ARG A 16 -11.15 3.45 33.62
N SER A 17 -11.30 4.76 33.41
CA SER A 17 -12.60 5.35 33.09
C SER A 17 -13.15 4.85 31.75
N MET A 18 -12.30 4.72 30.73
CA MET A 18 -12.69 4.17 29.41
C MET A 18 -13.04 2.68 29.50
N LEU A 19 -12.29 1.91 30.28
CA LEU A 19 -12.59 0.50 30.57
C LEU A 19 -13.91 0.34 31.33
N LEU A 20 -14.20 1.24 32.28
CA LEU A 20 -15.49 1.28 32.99
C LEU A 20 -16.65 1.66 32.05
N LEU A 21 -16.43 2.58 31.12
CA LEU A 21 -17.46 3.03 30.18
C LEU A 21 -17.76 1.99 29.09
N HIS A 22 -16.73 1.33 28.57
CA HIS A 22 -16.86 0.33 27.51
C HIS A 22 -17.11 -1.08 28.05
N GLY A 23 -16.89 -1.31 29.34
CA GLY A 23 -16.87 -2.63 29.96
C GLY A 23 -15.70 -3.47 29.45
N ASP A 24 -15.05 -4.21 30.34
CA ASP A 24 -14.15 -5.30 29.95
C ASP A 24 -14.99 -6.44 29.36
N HIS A 25 -15.42 -6.28 28.11
CA HIS A 25 -16.14 -7.32 27.37
C HIS A 25 -15.13 -8.39 26.92
N HIS A 26 -14.71 -9.22 27.88
CA HIS A 26 -14.06 -10.50 27.62
C HIS A 26 -14.98 -11.71 27.80
N ASP A 27 -16.29 -11.48 27.95
CA ASP A 27 -17.31 -12.54 27.83
C ASP A 27 -17.98 -12.50 26.45
N HIS A 28 -17.43 -13.29 25.53
CA HIS A 28 -18.19 -13.84 24.40
C HIS A 28 -19.16 -14.93 24.92
N ASN A 29 -20.13 -14.56 25.75
CA ASN A 29 -21.23 -15.45 26.11
C ASN A 29 -22.40 -15.19 25.15
N ASP A 30 -22.52 -16.05 24.14
CA ASP A 30 -23.62 -16.10 23.18
C ASP A 30 -24.99 -16.15 23.90
N SER A 31 -25.72 -15.04 23.88
CA SER A 31 -27.15 -15.04 24.21
C SER A 31 -27.95 -15.39 22.94
N PRO A 32 -28.68 -16.51 22.89
CA PRO A 32 -29.28 -17.01 21.65
C PRO A 32 -30.72 -16.50 21.49
N GLU A 33 -30.96 -15.19 21.40
CA GLU A 33 -32.32 -14.67 21.15
C GLU A 33 -32.34 -13.48 20.19
N GLN A 34 -31.93 -13.74 18.94
CA GLN A 34 -32.55 -13.25 17.70
C GLN A 34 -31.69 -13.73 16.53
N HIS A 35 -32.24 -14.64 15.74
CA HIS A 35 -31.68 -15.20 14.52
C HIS A 35 -31.38 -14.11 13.48
N ARG A 36 -30.22 -13.45 13.62
CA ARG A 36 -29.50 -12.77 12.55
C ARG A 36 -28.10 -13.36 12.55
N THR A 37 -27.79 -14.07 11.47
CA THR A 37 -26.51 -14.71 11.21
C THR A 37 -25.34 -13.85 11.67
N CYS A 38 -24.67 -14.25 12.76
CA CYS A 38 -23.38 -13.71 13.15
C CYS A 38 -22.30 -14.30 12.21
N GLY A 39 -22.41 -13.97 10.92
CA GLY A 39 -21.31 -14.07 10.00
C GLY A 39 -20.43 -12.85 10.22
N SER A 40 -19.11 -13.06 10.35
CA SER A 40 -18.03 -12.06 10.28
C SER A 40 -18.56 -10.63 10.16
N TRP A 41 -18.56 -9.85 11.24
CA TRP A 41 -18.88 -8.42 11.17
C TRP A 41 -17.86 -7.75 10.24
N SER A 42 -18.20 -7.71 8.96
CA SER A 42 -17.48 -6.93 7.96
C SER A 42 -17.77 -5.47 8.30
N LYS A 43 -16.70 -4.68 8.51
CA LYS A 43 -16.83 -3.24 8.82
C LYS A 43 -17.71 -2.49 7.80
N SER A 44 -17.88 -3.05 6.61
CA SER A 44 -18.79 -2.58 5.57
C SER A 44 -19.86 -3.62 5.27
N ARG A 45 -21.09 -3.18 5.00
CA ARG A 45 -22.17 -4.05 4.49
C ARG A 45 -21.75 -4.64 3.14
N ASP A 46 -22.10 -5.90 2.91
CA ASP A 46 -21.80 -6.65 1.68
C ASP A 46 -22.79 -6.37 0.53
N PHE A 47 -23.92 -5.72 0.83
CA PHE A 47 -25.01 -5.44 -0.11
C PHE A 47 -25.57 -6.71 -0.76
N ALA A 48 -25.59 -7.84 -0.04
CA ALA A 48 -26.11 -9.10 -0.56
C ALA A 48 -27.56 -9.01 -1.09
N ASP A 49 -28.39 -8.19 -0.45
CA ASP A 49 -29.79 -7.98 -0.85
C ASP A 49 -29.96 -7.09 -2.09
N ASP A 50 -28.89 -6.45 -2.58
CA ASP A 50 -28.91 -5.53 -3.72
C ASP A 50 -27.72 -5.81 -4.68
N PRO A 51 -27.92 -6.69 -5.68
CA PRO A 51 -26.84 -7.14 -6.56
C PRO A 51 -26.30 -6.01 -7.45
N GLN A 52 -27.11 -5.00 -7.78
CA GLN A 52 -26.66 -3.86 -8.57
C GLN A 52 -25.71 -2.99 -7.76
N ARG A 53 -26.06 -2.69 -6.51
CA ARG A 53 -25.19 -1.94 -5.60
C ARG A 53 -23.92 -2.70 -5.27
N ALA A 54 -24.01 -4.02 -5.03
CA ALA A 54 -22.83 -4.86 -4.84
C ALA A 54 -21.88 -4.83 -6.05
N ALA A 55 -22.42 -4.84 -7.27
CA ALA A 55 -21.60 -4.70 -8.49
C ALA A 55 -20.94 -3.32 -8.61
N ALA A 56 -21.69 -2.24 -8.34
CA ALA A 56 -21.18 -0.88 -8.37
C ALA A 56 -20.04 -0.65 -7.35
N VAL A 57 -20.17 -1.20 -6.14
CA VAL A 57 -19.12 -1.12 -5.12
C VAL A 57 -17.86 -1.87 -5.55
N ARG A 58 -17.99 -3.09 -6.10
CA ARG A 58 -16.83 -3.84 -6.62
C ARG A 58 -16.11 -3.08 -7.73
N GLU A 59 -16.85 -2.45 -8.63
CA GLU A 59 -16.27 -1.63 -9.70
C GLU A 59 -15.51 -0.42 -9.14
N ALA A 60 -16.14 0.31 -8.21
CA ALA A 60 -15.52 1.45 -7.57
C ALA A 60 -14.24 1.05 -6.81
N SER A 61 -14.26 -0.06 -6.07
CA SER A 61 -13.08 -0.58 -5.38
C SER A 61 -11.97 -0.98 -6.35
N ARG A 62 -12.31 -1.57 -7.51
CA ARG A 62 -11.33 -1.87 -8.55
C ARG A 62 -10.70 -0.59 -9.11
N ALA A 63 -11.52 0.39 -9.48
CA ALA A 63 -11.04 1.67 -10.01
C ALA A 63 -10.17 2.44 -9.01
N GLU A 64 -10.53 2.42 -7.72
CA GLU A 64 -9.74 3.04 -6.66
C GLU A 64 -8.39 2.34 -6.46
N ARG A 65 -8.40 1.00 -6.40
CA ARG A 65 -7.16 0.21 -6.31
C ARG A 65 -6.25 0.46 -7.51
N ASP A 66 -6.81 0.49 -8.71
CA ASP A 66 -6.03 0.71 -9.94
C ASP A 66 -5.43 2.12 -9.92
N ARG A 67 -6.18 3.15 -9.49
CA ARG A 67 -5.66 4.51 -9.29
C ARG A 67 -4.54 4.56 -8.27
N TYR A 68 -4.72 3.92 -7.12
CA TYR A 68 -3.69 3.87 -6.07
C TYR A 68 -2.40 3.20 -6.57
N LEU A 69 -2.53 2.10 -7.30
CA LEU A 69 -1.39 1.32 -7.79
C LEU A 69 -0.68 1.92 -8.99
N THR A 70 -1.38 2.73 -9.82
CA THR A 70 -0.83 3.22 -11.11
C THR A 70 -0.58 4.72 -11.15
N SER A 71 -1.20 5.52 -10.26
CA SER A 71 -1.09 6.98 -10.30
C SER A 71 0.35 7.46 -10.13
N GLY A 72 0.79 8.33 -11.03
CA GLY A 72 2.13 8.93 -11.00
C GLY A 72 3.26 8.01 -11.39
N LEU A 73 2.97 6.80 -11.87
CA LEU A 73 3.98 5.91 -12.43
C LEU A 73 4.20 6.26 -13.90
N GLN A 74 5.47 6.43 -14.28
CA GLN A 74 5.90 6.66 -15.66
C GLN A 74 6.69 5.46 -16.17
N PRO A 75 6.48 5.03 -17.42
CA PRO A 75 7.26 3.94 -18.00
C PRO A 75 8.71 4.38 -18.22
N VAL A 76 9.66 3.51 -17.88
CA VAL A 76 11.09 3.68 -18.12
C VAL A 76 11.65 2.41 -18.74
N ASP A 77 12.32 2.59 -19.87
CA ASP A 77 13.03 1.51 -20.54
C ASP A 77 14.45 1.39 -20.02
N CYS A 78 14.85 0.17 -19.64
CA CYS A 78 16.24 -0.11 -19.35
C CYS A 78 17.08 0.09 -20.62
N ARG A 79 18.02 1.04 -20.60
CA ARG A 79 18.88 1.35 -21.77
C ARG A 79 19.80 0.19 -22.18
N PHE A 80 19.95 -0.81 -21.33
CA PHE A 80 20.77 -1.99 -21.60
C PHE A 80 20.00 -3.16 -22.21
N CYS A 81 18.83 -3.51 -21.67
CA CYS A 81 18.06 -4.70 -22.10
C CYS A 81 16.65 -4.40 -22.59
N HIS A 82 16.27 -3.12 -22.66
CA HIS A 82 14.99 -2.62 -23.19
C HIS A 82 13.74 -3.21 -22.53
N VAL A 83 13.86 -3.71 -21.30
CA VAL A 83 12.68 -4.04 -20.50
C VAL A 83 12.07 -2.75 -19.96
N THR A 84 10.75 -2.63 -20.09
CA THR A 84 9.97 -1.51 -19.57
C THR A 84 9.51 -1.81 -18.15
N VAL A 85 9.83 -0.92 -17.22
CA VAL A 85 9.30 -0.91 -15.85
C VAL A 85 8.52 0.38 -15.61
N THR A 86 7.68 0.41 -14.58
CA THR A 86 6.98 1.63 -14.17
C THR A 86 7.65 2.22 -12.94
N VAL A 87 7.90 3.53 -12.97
CA VAL A 87 8.72 4.22 -11.97
C VAL A 87 8.01 5.46 -11.48
N LYS A 88 8.01 5.68 -10.16
CA LYS A 88 7.43 6.87 -9.52
C LYS A 88 8.48 7.50 -8.62
N ARG A 89 8.76 8.78 -8.82
CA ARG A 89 9.61 9.54 -7.90
C ARG A 89 8.78 10.04 -6.73
N LEU A 90 9.10 9.54 -5.54
CA LEU A 90 8.45 9.90 -4.28
C LEU A 90 9.23 10.98 -3.53
N GLY A 91 10.44 11.34 -3.96
CA GLY A 91 11.27 12.37 -3.34
C GLY A 91 12.70 12.36 -3.85
N PRO A 92 13.54 13.31 -3.41
CA PRO A 92 14.99 13.23 -3.61
C PRO A 92 15.51 11.91 -3.04
N GLY A 93 16.18 11.10 -3.86
CA GLY A 93 16.71 9.78 -3.47
C GLY A 93 15.66 8.68 -3.24
N HIS A 94 14.35 8.98 -3.35
CA HIS A 94 13.28 8.02 -3.14
C HIS A 94 12.51 7.77 -4.43
N THR A 95 12.74 6.59 -5.00
CA THR A 95 12.08 6.13 -6.22
C THR A 95 11.41 4.78 -5.96
N ALA A 96 10.12 4.68 -6.26
CA ALA A 96 9.41 3.41 -6.30
C ALA A 96 9.49 2.83 -7.71
N VAL A 97 9.88 1.56 -7.81
CA VAL A 97 9.96 0.82 -9.08
C VAL A 97 8.98 -0.35 -9.00
N GLN A 98 8.02 -0.36 -9.92
CA GLN A 98 7.13 -1.49 -10.12
C GLN A 98 7.63 -2.36 -11.26
N TRP A 99 7.84 -3.63 -10.92
CA TRP A 99 8.21 -4.67 -11.87
C TRP A 99 6.99 -5.48 -12.27
N ASN A 100 6.83 -5.72 -13.56
CA ASN A 100 5.88 -6.70 -14.06
C ASN A 100 6.58 -8.04 -14.36
N THR A 101 5.79 -9.10 -14.46
CA THR A 101 6.28 -10.47 -14.66
C THR A 101 7.08 -10.63 -15.96
N GLU A 102 6.80 -9.85 -16.99
CA GLU A 102 7.57 -9.88 -18.25
C GLU A 102 8.93 -9.23 -18.09
N ALA A 103 9.00 -8.01 -17.54
CA ALA A 103 10.23 -7.25 -17.32
C ALA A 103 11.21 -8.03 -16.44
N SER A 104 10.73 -8.63 -15.34
CA SER A 104 11.57 -9.45 -14.47
C SER A 104 12.12 -10.70 -15.16
N ARG A 105 11.34 -11.32 -16.05
CA ARG A 105 11.78 -12.50 -16.82
C ARG A 105 12.78 -12.17 -17.92
N ARG A 106 12.64 -11.01 -18.57
CA ARG A 106 13.47 -10.57 -19.72
C ARG A 106 14.71 -9.78 -19.31
N CYS A 107 14.78 -9.28 -18.08
CA CYS A 107 15.92 -8.50 -17.60
C CYS A 107 17.22 -9.32 -17.69
N ALA A 108 18.19 -8.83 -18.45
CA ALA A 108 19.46 -9.54 -18.68
C ALA A 108 20.21 -9.80 -17.36
N TYR A 109 20.25 -8.82 -16.45
CA TYR A 109 20.91 -8.97 -15.15
C TYR A 109 20.25 -10.06 -14.29
N PHE A 110 18.91 -10.11 -14.24
CA PHE A 110 18.20 -11.16 -13.49
C PHE A 110 18.32 -12.53 -14.17
N THR A 111 18.44 -12.58 -15.50
CA THR A 111 18.75 -13.82 -16.21
C THR A 111 20.14 -14.34 -15.85
N GLU A 112 21.16 -13.47 -15.86
CA GLU A 112 22.52 -13.83 -15.42
C GLU A 112 22.53 -14.29 -13.96
N LEU A 113 21.81 -13.59 -13.08
CA LEU A 113 21.72 -13.95 -11.66
C LEU A 113 21.09 -15.33 -11.46
N ARG A 114 19.96 -15.61 -12.15
CA ARG A 114 19.30 -16.91 -12.10
C ARG A 114 20.19 -18.03 -12.64
N ALA A 115 20.95 -17.76 -13.72
CA ALA A 115 21.91 -18.73 -14.28
C ALA A 115 23.03 -19.09 -13.29
N ARG A 116 23.41 -18.18 -12.39
CA ARG A 116 24.38 -18.42 -11.31
C ARG A 116 23.76 -19.07 -10.08
N GLY A 117 22.47 -19.41 -10.11
CA GLY A 117 21.73 -19.97 -8.98
C GLY A 117 21.24 -18.93 -7.95
N GLY A 118 21.31 -17.64 -8.28
CA GLY A 118 20.79 -16.57 -7.44
C GLY A 118 19.29 -16.34 -7.64
N ASP A 119 18.64 -15.77 -6.63
CA ASP A 119 17.22 -15.40 -6.67
C ASP A 119 17.05 -13.89 -6.94
N SER A 120 16.40 -13.55 -8.06
CA SER A 120 16.09 -12.16 -8.43
C SER A 120 15.17 -11.49 -7.41
N ALA A 121 14.32 -12.23 -6.70
CA ALA A 121 13.41 -11.68 -5.69
C ALA A 121 14.15 -11.17 -4.45
N ARG A 122 15.36 -11.69 -4.18
CA ARG A 122 16.20 -11.28 -3.03
C ARG A 122 17.21 -10.18 -3.37
N THR A 123 17.25 -9.76 -4.63
CA THR A 123 18.18 -8.73 -5.08
C THR A 123 17.51 -7.36 -5.01
N ARG A 124 18.21 -6.35 -4.48
CA ARG A 124 17.63 -5.00 -4.28
C ARG A 124 17.08 -4.39 -5.56
N SER A 125 17.87 -4.39 -6.63
CA SER A 125 17.47 -3.89 -7.95
C SER A 125 18.47 -4.34 -9.03
N CYS A 126 18.09 -4.18 -10.30
CA CYS A 126 19.02 -4.30 -11.40
C CYS A 126 19.88 -3.01 -11.49
N PRO A 127 21.21 -3.07 -11.34
CA PRO A 127 22.05 -1.87 -11.36
C PRO A 127 21.97 -1.13 -12.70
N ARG A 128 21.92 -1.86 -13.81
CA ARG A 128 21.77 -1.27 -15.16
C ARG A 128 20.44 -0.52 -15.34
N LEU A 129 19.39 -0.95 -14.63
CA LEU A 129 18.12 -0.24 -14.60
C LEU A 129 18.21 1.00 -13.71
N THR A 130 18.86 0.91 -12.54
CA THR A 130 19.10 2.07 -11.68
C THR A 130 19.78 3.20 -12.46
N ASP A 131 20.83 2.90 -13.23
CA ASP A 131 21.51 3.90 -14.07
C ASP A 131 20.56 4.51 -15.12
N SER A 132 19.67 3.69 -15.69
CA SER A 132 18.68 4.15 -16.68
C SER A 132 17.64 5.08 -16.04
N ILE A 133 17.22 4.79 -14.79
CA ILE A 133 16.30 5.62 -14.02
C ILE A 133 16.97 6.95 -13.66
N GLU A 134 18.21 6.92 -13.15
CA GLU A 134 18.97 8.13 -12.83
C GLU A 134 19.16 9.02 -14.06
N HIS A 135 19.41 8.42 -15.22
CA HIS A 135 19.46 9.16 -16.47
C HIS A 135 18.10 9.78 -16.82
N ALA A 136 17.00 9.03 -16.75
CA ALA A 136 15.66 9.57 -17.03
C ALA A 136 15.27 10.71 -16.07
N VAL A 137 15.77 10.68 -14.83
CA VAL A 137 15.66 11.79 -13.89
C VAL A 137 16.49 12.99 -14.33
N ALA A 138 17.75 12.78 -14.68
CA ALA A 138 18.67 13.85 -15.05
C ALA A 138 18.21 14.61 -16.30
N GLU A 139 17.63 13.90 -17.26
CA GLU A 139 17.02 14.49 -18.47
C GLU A 139 15.66 15.15 -18.22
N GLY A 140 15.06 14.95 -17.04
CA GLY A 140 13.73 15.49 -16.71
C GLY A 140 12.54 14.70 -17.25
N TYR A 141 12.76 13.49 -17.79
CA TYR A 141 11.66 12.61 -18.20
C TYR A 141 10.89 12.03 -17.00
N LEU A 142 11.57 11.85 -15.86
CA LEU A 142 10.98 11.43 -14.60
C LEU A 142 10.86 12.62 -13.64
N GLU A 143 9.70 13.24 -13.59
CA GLU A 143 9.41 14.32 -12.65
C GLU A 143 9.03 13.77 -11.27
N HIS A 144 9.19 14.60 -10.24
CA HIS A 144 8.69 14.30 -8.91
C HIS A 144 7.15 14.28 -8.93
N HIS A 145 6.55 13.24 -8.38
CA HIS A 145 5.11 13.19 -8.26
C HIS A 145 4.66 14.18 -7.17
N ASP A 146 4.08 15.30 -7.59
CA ASP A 146 3.31 16.17 -6.71
C ASP A 146 1.92 15.55 -6.49
N PRO A 147 1.58 15.07 -5.28
CA PRO A 147 0.27 14.51 -5.00
C PRO A 147 -0.86 15.53 -5.02
N ASN A 148 -0.56 16.84 -5.14
CA ASN A 148 -1.52 17.93 -5.06
C ASN A 148 -1.72 18.68 -6.39
N ARG A 149 -1.17 18.17 -7.49
CA ARG A 149 -1.34 18.69 -8.86
C ARG A 149 -2.54 18.05 -9.57
#